data_AF-A0ABD6XPD3-F1
#
_entry.id   AF-A0ABD6XPD3-F1
#
_cell.length_a   1.000
_cell.length_b   1.000
_cell.length_c   1.000
_cell.angle_alpha   90.00
_cell.angle_beta   90.00
_cell.angle_gamma   90.00
#
_symmetry.space_group_name_H-M   'P 1'
#
loop_
_entity.id
_entity.type
_entity.pdbx_description
1 polymer ?
#
loop_
_entity_poly.entity_id
_entity_poly.type
_entity_poly.pdbx_seq_one_letter_code
_entity_poly.pdbx_strand_id
1 'polypeptide(L)'
;MLKNNLFSLVKLILCCLILFFIGDVIAELLASVIFYFKKGFFPFSWSDVFSSFFESGYVGGLILGFGIWIKIRLKERKSQKAPPE
;
A
#
# COMPACT_ATOMS: atom_id res chain seq x y z
N MET A 1 0.55 21.75 -16.13
CA MET A 1 -0.48 21.23 -15.19
C MET A 1 -0.33 19.75 -14.77
N LEU A 2 0.31 18.86 -15.55
CA LEU A 2 0.29 17.41 -15.29
C LEU A 2 1.10 16.92 -14.05
N LYS A 3 1.99 17.75 -13.48
CA LYS A 3 2.85 17.39 -12.33
C LYS A 3 2.04 17.28 -11.03
N ASN A 4 1.09 18.18 -10.80
CA ASN A 4 0.23 18.17 -9.60
C ASN A 4 -0.68 16.94 -9.52
N ASN A 5 -1.25 16.48 -10.62
CA ASN A 5 -2.11 15.28 -10.61
C ASN A 5 -1.35 13.98 -10.35
N LEU A 6 -0.09 13.86 -10.77
CA LEU A 6 0.72 12.68 -10.39
C LEU A 6 1.07 12.70 -8.91
N PHE A 7 1.46 13.86 -8.38
CA PHE A 7 1.79 13.99 -6.98
C PHE A 7 0.58 13.68 -6.09
N SER A 8 -0.61 14.16 -6.49
CA SER A 8 -1.86 13.86 -5.80
C SER A 8 -2.20 12.36 -5.80
N LEU A 9 -2.00 11.67 -6.94
CA LEU A 9 -2.25 10.23 -7.03
C LEU A 9 -1.25 9.39 -6.23
N VAL A 10 0.03 9.74 -6.27
CA VAL A 10 1.05 9.09 -5.43
C VAL A 10 0.73 9.29 -3.96
N LYS A 11 0.30 10.50 -3.57
CA LYS A 11 -0.13 10.80 -2.20
C LYS A 11 -1.34 9.96 -1.80
N LEU A 12 -2.31 9.78 -2.70
CA LEU A 12 -3.49 8.94 -2.45
C LEU A 12 -3.11 7.47 -2.26
N ILE A 13 -2.24 6.93 -3.12
CA ILE A 13 -1.74 5.55 -3.04
C ILE A 13 -0.98 5.34 -1.74
N LEU A 14 -0.11 6.29 -1.36
CA LEU A 14 0.61 6.23 -0.09
C LEU A 14 -0.36 6.24 1.11
N CYS A 15 -1.37 7.11 1.09
CA CYS A 15 -2.43 7.10 2.10
C CYS A 15 -3.16 5.76 2.16
N CYS A 16 -3.53 5.18 1.01
CA CYS A 16 -4.19 3.88 0.96
C CYS A 16 -3.31 2.77 1.56
N LEU A 17 -2.02 2.73 1.22
CA LEU A 17 -1.08 1.76 1.78
C LEU A 17 -0.95 1.90 3.30
N ILE A 18 -0.87 3.12 3.81
CA ILE A 18 -0.82 3.39 5.25
C ILE A 18 -2.12 2.95 5.94
N LEU A 19 -3.28 3.22 5.34
CA LEU A 19 -4.58 2.80 5.88
C LEU A 19 -4.71 1.28 5.93
N PHE A 20 -4.28 0.57 4.88
CA PHE A 20 -4.27 -0.89 4.86
C PHE A 20 -3.33 -1.45 5.93
N PHE A 21 -2.12 -0.91 6.05
CA PHE A 21 -1.18 -1.31 7.09
C PHE A 21 -1.73 -1.13 8.50
N ILE A 22 -2.37 0.02 8.78
CA ILE A 22 -3.03 0.27 10.06
C ILE A 22 -4.17 -0.73 10.29
N GLY A 23 -4.96 -1.04 9.25
CA GLY A 23 -6.03 -2.03 9.33
C GLY A 23 -5.53 -3.43 9.70
N ASP A 24 -4.46 -3.90 9.05
CA ASP A 24 -3.85 -5.19 9.34
C ASP A 24 -3.28 -5.27 10.76
N VAL A 25 -2.57 -4.22 11.20
CA VAL A 25 -2.07 -4.13 12.58
C VAL A 25 -3.23 -4.21 13.57
N ILE A 26 -4.33 -3.48 13.34
CA ILE A 26 -5.51 -3.51 14.24
C ILE A 26 -6.16 -4.89 14.24
N ALA A 27 -6.28 -5.56 13.10
CA ALA A 27 -6.89 -6.87 12.99
C ALA A 27 -6.09 -7.94 13.76
N GLU A 28 -4.78 -7.96 13.61
CA GLU A 28 -3.85 -8.83 14.36
C GLU A 28 -3.90 -8.55 15.86
N LEU A 29 -3.94 -7.27 16.25
CA LEU A 29 -4.01 -6.86 17.65
C LEU A 29 -5.35 -7.29 18.27
N LEU A 30 -6.47 -7.13 17.54
CA LEU A 30 -7.77 -7.64 17.97
C LEU A 30 -7.77 -9.17 18.13
N ALA A 31 -7.24 -9.89 17.14
CA ALA A 31 -7.16 -11.34 17.17
C ALA A 31 -6.35 -11.83 18.37
N SER A 32 -5.21 -11.19 18.63
CA SER A 32 -4.33 -11.49 19.78
C SER A 32 -5.00 -11.18 21.11
N VAL A 33 -5.73 -10.06 21.22
CA VAL A 33 -6.50 -9.71 22.43
C VAL A 33 -7.62 -10.73 22.69
N ILE A 34 -8.36 -11.14 21.65
CA ILE A 34 -9.39 -12.18 21.77
C ILE A 34 -8.78 -13.50 22.24
N PHE A 35 -7.61 -13.87 21.70
CA PHE A 35 -6.89 -15.07 22.12
C PHE A 35 -6.41 -14.99 23.57
N TYR A 36 -5.93 -13.82 24.00
CA TYR A 36 -5.51 -13.56 25.38
C TYR A 36 -6.65 -13.75 26.38
N PHE A 37 -7.84 -13.21 26.09
CA PHE A 37 -9.00 -13.42 26.95
C PHE A 37 -9.44 -14.89 27.02
N LYS A 38 -9.18 -15.68 25.97
CA LYS A 38 -9.64 -17.07 25.88
C LYS A 38 -8.64 -18.10 26.44
N LYS A 39 -7.33 -17.85 26.32
CA LYS A 39 -6.26 -18.79 26.71
C LYS A 39 -5.26 -18.23 27.72
N GLY A 40 -5.37 -16.95 28.08
CA GLY A 40 -4.45 -16.27 29.01
C GLY A 40 -3.07 -15.97 28.42
N PHE A 41 -2.86 -16.20 27.11
CA PHE A 41 -1.60 -15.96 26.42
C PHE A 41 -1.81 -15.00 25.25
N PHE A 42 -0.90 -14.04 25.08
CA PHE A 42 -0.96 -13.02 24.03
C PHE A 42 0.06 -13.35 22.93
N PRO A 43 -0.34 -14.11 21.90
CA PRO A 43 0.54 -14.43 20.78
C PRO A 43 0.59 -13.25 19.81
N PHE A 44 1.19 -12.13 20.23
CA PHE A 44 1.42 -11.00 19.35
C PHE A 44 2.88 -10.98 18.92
N SER A 45 3.10 -11.12 17.63
CA SER A 45 4.43 -11.08 17.02
C SER A 45 4.40 -10.09 15.88
N TRP A 46 5.20 -9.02 15.98
CA TRP A 46 5.41 -8.10 14.87
C TRP A 46 5.90 -8.85 13.61
N SER A 47 6.61 -9.97 13.77
CA SER A 47 7.05 -10.80 12.64
C SER A 47 5.89 -11.44 11.88
N ASP A 48 4.83 -11.86 12.57
CA ASP A 48 3.65 -12.47 11.92
C ASP A 48 2.83 -11.40 11.21
N VAL A 49 2.63 -10.24 11.84
CA VAL A 49 2.00 -9.06 11.22
C VAL A 49 2.72 -8.69 9.92
N PHE A 50 4.05 -8.54 9.98
CA PHE A 50 4.84 -8.21 8.79
C PHE A 50 4.84 -9.36 7.79
N SER A 51 4.90 -10.62 8.20
CA SER A 51 4.87 -11.75 7.26
C SER A 51 3.54 -11.82 6.52
N SER A 52 2.41 -11.70 7.22
CA SER A 52 1.06 -11.72 6.64
C SER A 52 0.84 -10.49 5.73
N PHE A 53 1.31 -9.31 6.16
CA PHE A 53 1.25 -8.09 5.37
C PHE A 53 2.18 -8.12 4.16
N PHE A 54 3.37 -8.73 4.24
CA PHE A 54 4.25 -8.87 3.08
C PHE A 54 3.75 -9.97 2.15
N GLU A 55 3.23 -11.09 2.64
CA GLU A 55 2.75 -12.17 1.78
C GLU A 55 1.51 -11.72 0.97
N SER A 56 0.57 -11.04 1.62
CA SER A 56 -0.62 -10.47 0.95
C SER A 56 -0.35 -9.13 0.28
N GLY A 57 0.42 -8.25 0.92
CA GLY A 57 0.71 -6.89 0.48
C GLY A 57 1.83 -6.78 -0.53
N TYR A 58 2.71 -7.78 -0.70
CA TYR A 58 3.67 -7.81 -1.81
C TYR A 58 2.95 -7.86 -3.16
N VAL A 59 1.86 -8.63 -3.25
CA VAL A 59 0.99 -8.66 -4.44
C VAL A 59 0.37 -7.29 -4.68
N GLY A 60 -0.15 -6.64 -3.63
CA GLY A 60 -0.69 -5.27 -3.71
C GLY A 60 0.36 -4.23 -4.12
N GLY A 61 1.57 -4.31 -3.56
CA GLY A 61 2.69 -3.44 -3.86
C GLY A 61 3.22 -3.60 -5.28
N LEU A 62 3.29 -4.84 -5.79
CA LEU A 62 3.65 -5.12 -7.18
C LEU A 62 2.62 -4.55 -8.16
N ILE A 63 1.33 -4.76 -7.90
CA ILE A 63 0.25 -4.24 -8.77
C ILE A 63 0.26 -2.71 -8.78
N LEU A 64 0.40 -2.07 -7.61
CA LEU A 64 0.47 -0.62 -7.49
C LEU A 64 1.74 -0.05 -8.13
N GLY A 65 2.90 -0.68 -7.91
CA GLY A 65 4.17 -0.29 -8.53
C GLY A 65 4.11 -0.39 -10.05
N PHE A 66 3.52 -1.47 -10.58
CA PHE A 66 3.34 -1.67 -12.01
C PHE A 66 2.35 -0.65 -12.61
N GLY A 67 1.25 -0.37 -11.92
CA GLY A 67 0.28 0.66 -12.30
C GLY A 67 0.89 2.06 -12.37
N ILE A 68 1.74 2.42 -11.40
CA ILE A 68 2.49 3.69 -11.42
C ILE A 68 3.48 3.72 -12.58
N TRP A 69 4.22 2.63 -12.82
CA TRP A 69 5.20 2.56 -13.91
C TRP A 69 4.54 2.77 -15.28
N ILE A 70 3.42 2.09 -15.55
CA ILE A 70 2.65 2.26 -16.79
C ILE A 70 2.17 3.72 -16.93
N LYS A 71 1.68 4.32 -15.85
CA LYS A 71 1.15 5.69 -15.86
C LYS A 71 2.25 6.73 -16.12
N ILE A 72 3.45 6.52 -15.60
CA ILE A 72 4.63 7.35 -15.89
C ILE A 72 5.03 7.19 -17.36
N ARG A 73 5.12 5.96 -17.87
CA ARG A 73 5.44 5.70 -19.29
C ARG A 73 4.43 6.32 -20.26
N LEU A 74 3.14 6.22 -19.98
CA LEU A 74 2.08 6.85 -20.79
C LEU A 74 2.15 8.37 -20.76
N LYS A 75 2.50 8.95 -19.61
CA LYS A 75 2.67 10.39 -19.45
C LYS A 75 3.87 10.92 -20.24
N GLU A 76 4.99 10.21 -20.21
CA GLU A 76 6.19 10.49 -21.02
C GLU A 76 5.85 10.51 -22.51
N ARG A 77 5.13 9.48 -22.99
CA ARG A 77 4.68 9.37 -24.39
C ARG A 77 3.75 10.51 -24.81
N LYS A 78 2.84 10.97 -23.93
CA LYS A 78 1.97 12.13 -24.22
C LYS A 78 2.75 13.44 -24.24
N SER A 79 3.77 13.59 -23.39
CA SER A 79 4.60 14.79 -23.36
C SER A 79 5.49 14.93 -24.59
N GLN A 80 5.91 13.82 -25.20
CA GLN A 80 6.70 13.84 -26.45
C GLN A 80 5.86 14.09 -27.73
N LYS A 81 4.53 14.10 -27.64
CA LYS A 81 3.64 14.41 -28.77
C LYS A 81 3.14 15.86 -28.80
N ALA A 82 3.50 16.70 -27.83
CA ALA A 82 3.27 18.13 -27.94
C ALA A 82 4.36 18.72 -28.86
N PRO A 83 4.01 19.35 -29.99
CA PRO A 83 4.96 20.10 -30.78
C PRO A 83 5.57 21.22 -29.92
N PRO A 84 6.85 21.56 -30.10
CA PRO A 84 7.39 22.80 -29.57
C PRO A 84 6.66 23.97 -30.25
N GLU A 85 5.94 24.77 -29.46
CA GLU A 85 5.59 26.15 -29.81
C GLU A 85 6.48 27.10 -29.01
#